data_AF-A0A183AI64-F1
#
_entry.id   AF-A0A183AI64-F1
#
_cell.length_a   1.000
_cell.length_b   1.000
_cell.length_c   1.000
_cell.angle_alpha   90.00
_cell.angle_beta   90.00
_cell.angle_gamma   90.00
#
_symmetry.space_group_name_H-M   'P 1'
#
loop_
_entity.id
_entity.type
_entity.pdbx_description
1 polymer ?
#
loop_
_entity_poly.entity_id
_entity_poly.type
_entity_poly.pdbx_seq_one_letter_code
_entity_poly.pdbx_strand_id
1 'polypeptide(L)'
;MPEDSNVLYLKLAEALIQDYRNLISETRRKFAPIKDEGAGAVVGILWNLMNSNIEEVRVLQTTILLLTASSLVKDTLLAKAFTLCLRLHASKTPSTVNTAAAAVRQCASAVFDRVMKEELSSEDKMSGIKSDCLLRSEDVAPVNVMNLSSASKDAYRLFQDICALLSDEPLTWLTGITEFSRALGLELIESLVLHYSCLFRQCIAFAHLLKTNLCPLVIKLFSPSLKLRTTPTGTSPGPYDPTTSGPNSMGSGGSHTSILSGHISSASTTVSVSEKVTFPILVRLKRLITVIVEQYFHLLNTECEIYLSLLIRFLDVDKVAWERALALEVLYKFAMQPELIRYVCISYDMRPHSTKIFQEWINTLSHYVQLVLASPSAGDELTKDSNPQSAAAHQPGPNQSLLYYKGVFFPIVQPKSLLLDLLDRGEPPVLADGYCLSVAVACVTRIVQSLEIIAHEANSARTATADGNPDKQPTPEDKTDAEPKPSEVGEQLVALSWCGCLSALALLLEARYVGNVLYFVC
;
A
#
# COMPACT_ATOMS: atom_id res chain seq x y z
N MET A 1 27.57 -53.52 8.31
CA MET A 1 27.49 -52.10 7.90
C MET A 1 26.88 -51.37 9.08
N PRO A 2 27.64 -50.56 9.85
CA PRO A 2 27.03 -49.78 10.92
C PRO A 2 26.09 -48.78 10.24
N GLU A 3 24.82 -48.75 10.62
CA GLU A 3 23.99 -47.59 10.28
C GLU A 3 24.71 -46.35 10.84
N ASP A 4 25.05 -45.40 9.99
CA ASP A 4 25.74 -44.17 10.39
C ASP A 4 25.01 -43.55 11.59
N SER A 5 25.69 -43.32 12.71
CA SER A 5 25.07 -42.77 13.95
C SER A 5 24.22 -41.53 13.68
N ASN A 6 24.57 -40.73 12.68
CA ASN A 6 23.81 -39.57 12.23
C ASN A 6 22.39 -39.91 11.74
N VAL A 7 22.19 -41.05 11.08
CA VAL A 7 20.88 -41.53 10.62
C VAL A 7 20.01 -41.92 11.81
N LEU A 8 20.59 -42.52 12.85
CA LEU A 8 19.87 -42.85 14.08
C LEU A 8 19.45 -41.59 14.85
N TYR A 9 20.32 -40.58 14.94
CA TYR A 9 19.96 -39.29 15.55
C TYR A 9 18.86 -38.57 14.78
N LEU A 10 18.87 -38.63 13.44
CA LEU A 10 17.82 -38.04 12.61
C LEU A 10 16.49 -38.77 12.81
N LYS A 11 16.47 -40.10 12.77
CA LYS A 11 15.28 -40.91 13.06
C LYS A 11 14.71 -40.64 14.47
N LEU A 12 15.59 -40.44 15.46
CA LEU A 12 15.17 -40.10 16.82
C LEU A 12 14.53 -38.70 16.88
N ALA A 13 15.14 -37.70 16.22
CA ALA A 13 14.59 -36.36 16.14
C ALA A 13 13.22 -36.36 15.45
N GLU A 14 13.07 -37.12 14.38
CA GLU A 14 11.79 -37.31 13.68
C GLU A 14 10.71 -37.91 14.58
N ALA A 15 11.04 -38.98 15.30
CA ALA A 15 10.11 -39.62 16.24
C ALA A 15 9.70 -38.66 17.37
N LEU A 16 10.65 -37.93 17.94
CA LEU A 16 10.39 -36.90 18.95
C LEU A 16 9.44 -35.82 18.43
N ILE A 17 9.69 -35.27 17.22
CA ILE A 17 8.81 -34.27 16.62
C ILE A 17 7.40 -34.83 16.43
N GLN A 18 7.28 -36.09 15.99
CA GLN A 18 5.97 -36.73 15.80
C GLN A 18 5.23 -36.93 17.13
N ASP A 19 5.93 -37.36 18.18
CA ASP A 19 5.35 -37.53 19.52
C ASP A 19 4.86 -36.19 20.08
N TYR A 20 5.62 -35.10 19.90
CA TYR A 20 5.17 -33.76 20.29
C TYR A 20 3.94 -33.30 19.50
N ARG A 21 3.88 -33.57 18.19
CA ARG A 21 2.67 -33.26 17.39
C ARG A 21 1.46 -34.04 17.90
N ASN A 22 1.63 -35.32 18.21
CA ASN A 22 0.58 -36.15 18.78
C ASN A 22 0.11 -35.56 20.12
N LEU A 23 1.03 -35.22 21.02
CA LEU A 23 0.72 -34.60 22.31
C LEU A 23 -0.09 -33.31 22.15
N ILE A 24 0.37 -32.38 21.30
CA ILE A 24 -0.33 -31.10 21.04
C ILE A 24 -1.72 -31.36 20.45
N SER A 25 -1.85 -32.34 19.55
CA SER A 25 -3.14 -32.70 18.94
C SER A 25 -4.10 -33.32 19.96
N GLU A 26 -3.60 -34.10 20.91
CA GLU A 26 -4.41 -34.67 21.99
C GLU A 26 -4.86 -33.60 22.98
N THR A 27 -4.02 -32.61 23.28
CA THR A 27 -4.40 -31.41 24.07
C THR A 27 -5.61 -30.70 23.45
N ARG A 28 -5.64 -30.57 22.11
CA ARG A 28 -6.78 -29.99 21.38
C ARG A 28 -8.06 -30.84 21.49
N ARG A 29 -7.94 -32.17 21.52
CA ARG A 29 -9.08 -33.11 21.51
C ARG A 29 -9.64 -33.43 22.89
N LYS A 30 -8.77 -33.54 23.91
CA LYS A 30 -9.11 -34.00 25.26
C LYS A 30 -9.26 -32.88 26.29
N PHE A 31 -9.12 -31.61 25.90
CA PHE A 31 -9.20 -30.42 26.77
C PHE A 31 -8.27 -30.45 28.01
N ALA A 32 -7.20 -31.26 27.99
CA ALA A 32 -6.20 -31.28 29.05
C ALA A 32 -5.09 -30.27 28.70
N PRO A 33 -5.02 -29.09 29.33
CA PRO A 33 -4.05 -28.06 28.97
C PRO A 33 -2.63 -28.50 29.31
N ILE A 34 -1.71 -28.34 28.36
CA ILE A 34 -0.26 -28.38 28.63
C ILE A 34 0.02 -27.26 29.64
N LYS A 35 0.74 -27.52 30.74
CA LYS A 35 1.14 -26.47 31.67
C LYS A 35 2.11 -25.48 31.00
N ASP A 36 2.18 -24.23 31.47
CA ASP A 36 3.08 -23.19 30.92
C ASP A 36 4.53 -23.66 30.80
N GLU A 37 5.03 -24.39 31.81
CA GLU A 37 6.38 -24.97 31.82
C GLU A 37 6.60 -25.98 30.68
N GLY A 38 5.59 -26.80 30.39
CA GLY A 38 5.64 -27.80 29.32
C GLY A 38 5.64 -27.14 27.93
N ALA A 39 4.84 -26.09 27.74
CA ALA A 39 4.84 -25.32 26.51
C ALA A 39 6.21 -24.64 26.29
N GLY A 40 6.81 -24.09 27.35
CA GLY A 40 8.15 -23.52 27.31
C GLY A 40 9.23 -24.54 26.92
N ALA A 41 9.17 -25.75 27.47
CA ALA A 41 10.10 -26.82 27.11
C ALA A 41 9.98 -27.23 25.62
N VAL A 42 8.75 -27.38 25.12
CA VAL A 42 8.51 -27.72 23.69
C VAL A 42 9.07 -26.64 22.78
N VAL A 43 8.79 -25.35 23.05
CA VAL A 43 9.35 -24.24 22.25
C VAL A 43 10.88 -24.22 22.33
N GLY A 44 11.47 -24.48 23.51
CA GLY A 44 12.91 -24.56 23.68
C GLY A 44 13.57 -25.68 22.86
N ILE A 45 12.93 -26.85 22.80
CA ILE A 45 13.42 -27.97 21.97
C ILE A 45 13.30 -27.63 20.49
N LEU A 46 12.16 -27.09 20.04
CA LEU A 46 11.96 -26.67 18.65
C LEU A 46 12.99 -25.61 18.24
N TRP A 47 13.34 -24.68 19.15
CA TRP A 47 14.39 -23.69 18.93
C TRP A 47 15.77 -24.32 18.72
N ASN A 48 16.11 -25.34 19.52
CA ASN A 48 17.38 -26.06 19.38
C ASN A 48 17.44 -26.89 18.08
N LEU A 49 16.33 -27.51 17.69
CA LEU A 49 16.21 -28.24 16.43
C LEU A 49 16.37 -27.31 15.21
N MET A 50 15.76 -26.11 15.28
CA MET A 50 15.95 -25.06 14.26
C MET A 50 17.42 -24.64 14.16
N ASN A 51 18.10 -24.34 15.27
CA ASN A 51 19.52 -23.94 15.25
C ASN A 51 20.43 -25.04 14.69
N SER A 52 20.01 -26.29 14.81
CA SER A 52 20.73 -27.45 14.27
C SER A 52 20.41 -27.71 12.79
N ASN A 53 19.48 -26.95 12.18
CA ASN A 53 18.96 -27.14 10.82
C ASN A 53 18.41 -28.55 10.56
N ILE A 54 17.75 -29.15 11.56
CA ILE A 54 17.19 -30.50 11.49
C ILE A 54 15.70 -30.43 11.18
N GLU A 55 15.24 -31.15 10.15
CA GLU A 55 13.82 -31.32 9.78
C GLU A 55 13.01 -30.00 9.84
N GLU A 56 13.56 -28.93 9.24
CA GLU A 56 13.03 -27.56 9.31
C GLU A 56 11.52 -27.48 9.06
N VAL A 57 11.02 -28.21 8.05
CA VAL A 57 9.60 -28.24 7.69
C VAL A 57 8.75 -28.87 8.79
N ARG A 58 9.20 -29.96 9.43
CA ARG A 58 8.45 -30.60 10.53
C ARG A 58 8.46 -29.73 11.79
N VAL A 59 9.60 -29.09 12.09
CA VAL A 59 9.69 -28.10 13.18
C VAL A 59 8.66 -27.00 12.95
N LEU A 60 8.64 -26.42 11.75
CA LEU A 60 7.73 -25.34 11.38
C LEU A 60 6.25 -25.76 11.48
N GLN A 61 5.88 -26.93 10.94
CA GLN A 61 4.52 -27.46 11.06
C GLN A 61 4.10 -27.72 12.52
N THR A 62 5.04 -28.15 13.36
CA THR A 62 4.78 -28.38 14.80
C THR A 62 4.58 -27.05 15.54
N THR A 63 5.36 -26.03 15.19
CA THR A 63 5.20 -24.66 15.72
C THR A 63 3.85 -24.07 15.34
N ILE A 64 3.41 -24.22 14.08
CA ILE A 64 2.06 -23.79 13.65
C ILE A 64 0.99 -24.49 14.48
N LEU A 65 1.09 -25.81 14.64
CA LEU A 65 0.12 -26.58 15.41
C LEU A 65 0.08 -26.10 16.88
N LEU A 66 1.24 -25.87 17.50
CA LEU A 66 1.33 -25.37 18.87
C LEU A 66 0.64 -24.01 19.02
N LEU A 67 0.92 -23.08 18.10
CA LEU A 67 0.37 -21.72 18.14
C LEU A 67 -1.13 -21.68 17.79
N THR A 68 -1.60 -22.54 16.90
CA THR A 68 -3.03 -22.57 16.54
C THR A 68 -3.89 -23.35 17.54
N ALA A 69 -3.31 -24.35 18.22
CA ALA A 69 -4.06 -25.21 19.14
C ALA A 69 -4.10 -24.69 20.59
N SER A 70 -3.09 -23.95 21.04
CA SER A 70 -2.96 -23.51 22.44
C SER A 70 -3.04 -22.00 22.57
N SER A 71 -3.96 -21.49 23.39
CA SER A 71 -4.01 -20.08 23.81
C SER A 71 -3.05 -19.76 24.96
N LEU A 72 -2.32 -20.77 25.47
CA LEU A 72 -1.44 -20.65 26.62
C LEU A 72 -0.07 -20.05 26.26
N VAL A 73 0.36 -20.18 25.00
CA VAL A 73 1.63 -19.61 24.53
C VAL A 73 1.47 -18.10 24.37
N LYS A 74 1.92 -17.34 25.37
CA LYS A 74 1.84 -15.88 25.46
C LYS A 74 3.22 -15.22 25.63
N ASP A 75 3.29 -13.92 25.36
CA ASP A 75 4.45 -13.05 25.58
C ASP A 75 5.77 -13.65 25.03
N THR A 76 6.76 -13.90 25.89
CA THR A 76 8.10 -14.33 25.46
C THR A 76 8.13 -15.69 24.76
N LEU A 77 7.21 -16.60 25.08
CA LEU A 77 7.13 -17.91 24.41
C LEU A 77 6.57 -17.77 23.00
N LEU A 78 5.57 -16.90 22.84
CA LEU A 78 5.01 -16.57 21.54
C LEU A 78 6.04 -15.85 20.67
N ALA A 79 6.77 -14.89 21.24
CA ALA A 79 7.85 -14.20 20.55
C ALA A 79 8.89 -15.18 19.99
N LYS A 80 9.34 -16.15 20.80
CA LYS A 80 10.30 -17.19 20.39
C LYS A 80 9.73 -18.11 19.31
N ALA A 81 8.49 -18.56 19.46
CA ALA A 81 7.83 -19.43 18.48
C ALA A 81 7.62 -18.71 17.14
N PHE A 82 7.22 -17.45 17.15
CA PHE A 82 7.04 -16.65 15.93
C PHE A 82 8.39 -16.33 15.27
N THR A 83 9.40 -15.96 16.07
CA THR A 83 10.78 -15.76 15.62
C THR A 83 11.33 -16.99 14.92
N LEU A 84 11.03 -18.19 15.42
CA LEU A 84 11.43 -19.44 14.75
C LEU A 84 10.87 -19.53 13.33
N CYS A 85 9.59 -19.22 13.12
CA CYS A 85 8.98 -19.19 11.79
C CYS A 85 9.66 -18.17 10.87
N LEU A 86 9.98 -16.98 11.38
CA LEU A 86 10.68 -15.94 10.62
C LEU A 86 12.12 -16.33 10.26
N ARG A 87 12.87 -16.95 11.18
CA ARG A 87 14.24 -17.41 10.91
C ARG A 87 14.27 -18.52 9.88
N LEU A 88 13.31 -19.45 9.92
CA LEU A 88 13.19 -20.50 8.90
C LEU A 88 12.78 -19.95 7.52
N HIS A 89 12.11 -18.79 7.47
CA HIS A 89 11.85 -18.10 6.20
C HIS A 89 13.12 -17.55 5.55
N ALA A 90 14.19 -17.31 6.32
CA ALA A 90 15.52 -16.96 5.80
C ALA A 90 16.37 -18.21 5.48
N SER A 91 15.78 -19.42 5.44
CA SER A 91 16.49 -20.64 5.06
C SER A 91 16.88 -20.62 3.57
N LYS A 92 17.89 -21.41 3.23
CA LYS A 92 18.39 -21.57 1.84
C LYS A 92 17.48 -22.46 0.99
N THR A 93 16.58 -23.21 1.62
CA THR A 93 15.76 -24.23 0.95
C THR A 93 14.41 -23.64 0.52
N PRO A 94 14.09 -23.54 -0.78
CA PRO A 94 12.85 -22.90 -1.24
C PRO A 94 11.56 -23.54 -0.70
N SER A 95 11.55 -24.86 -0.50
CA SER A 95 10.41 -25.55 0.12
C SER A 95 10.18 -25.13 1.58
N THR A 96 11.27 -24.95 2.34
CA THR A 96 11.21 -24.42 3.71
C THR A 96 10.72 -22.98 3.67
N VAL A 97 11.26 -22.13 2.81
CA VAL A 97 10.89 -20.71 2.69
C VAL A 97 9.40 -20.54 2.38
N ASN A 98 8.86 -21.26 1.40
CA ASN A 98 7.44 -21.16 1.03
C ASN A 98 6.52 -21.66 2.16
N THR A 99 6.90 -22.76 2.82
CA THR A 99 6.15 -23.28 3.96
C THR A 99 6.21 -22.30 5.14
N ALA A 100 7.38 -21.69 5.37
CA ALA A 100 7.60 -20.69 6.40
C ALA A 100 6.80 -19.41 6.15
N ALA A 101 6.72 -18.93 4.91
CA ALA A 101 5.87 -17.79 4.55
C ALA A 101 4.39 -18.07 4.87
N ALA A 102 3.90 -19.26 4.53
CA ALA A 102 2.54 -19.68 4.90
C ALA A 102 2.35 -19.78 6.43
N ALA A 103 3.34 -20.32 7.14
CA ALA A 103 3.31 -20.42 8.60
C ALA A 103 3.28 -19.05 9.28
N VAL A 104 4.09 -18.10 8.83
CA VAL A 104 4.13 -16.73 9.36
C VAL A 104 2.74 -16.08 9.24
N ARG A 105 2.07 -16.20 8.09
CA ARG A 105 0.70 -15.71 7.89
C ARG A 105 -0.29 -16.40 8.83
N GLN A 106 -0.26 -17.73 8.90
CA GLN A 106 -1.18 -18.50 9.75
C GLN A 106 -0.98 -18.22 11.24
N CYS A 107 0.26 -18.15 11.70
CA CYS A 107 0.61 -17.84 13.09
C CYS A 107 0.19 -16.42 13.46
N ALA A 108 0.41 -15.44 12.57
CA ALA A 108 -0.01 -14.07 12.80
C ALA A 108 -1.53 -13.96 12.88
N SER A 109 -2.27 -14.55 11.94
CA SER A 109 -3.73 -14.63 12.00
C SER A 109 -4.20 -15.30 13.30
N ALA A 110 -3.58 -16.40 13.71
CA ALA A 110 -3.93 -17.08 14.96
C ALA A 110 -3.73 -16.19 16.20
N VAL A 111 -2.74 -15.29 16.21
CA VAL A 111 -2.53 -14.31 17.29
C VAL A 111 -3.67 -13.30 17.31
N PHE A 112 -4.06 -12.75 16.17
CA PHE A 112 -5.18 -11.80 16.08
C PHE A 112 -6.55 -12.46 16.34
N ASP A 113 -6.75 -13.70 15.94
CA ASP A 113 -7.96 -14.47 16.24
C ASP A 113 -8.15 -14.67 17.75
N ARG A 114 -7.05 -14.79 18.52
CA ARG A 114 -7.12 -14.85 19.99
C ARG A 114 -7.61 -13.53 20.57
N VAL A 115 -7.17 -12.40 20.02
CA VAL A 115 -7.65 -11.06 20.42
C VAL A 115 -9.15 -10.98 20.19
N MET A 116 -9.62 -11.30 18.97
CA MET A 116 -11.05 -11.26 18.65
C MET A 116 -11.90 -12.13 19.60
N LYS A 117 -11.40 -13.31 20.00
CA LYS A 117 -12.09 -14.16 20.99
C LYS A 117 -12.11 -13.56 22.39
N GLU A 118 -11.05 -12.87 22.80
CA GLU A 118 -10.95 -12.22 24.11
C GLU A 118 -11.84 -10.98 24.19
N GLU A 119 -11.95 -10.21 23.09
CA GLU A 119 -12.87 -9.07 22.98
C GLU A 119 -14.34 -9.53 23.03
N LEU A 120 -14.72 -10.56 22.26
CA LEU A 120 -16.08 -11.15 22.33
C LEU A 120 -16.43 -11.65 23.75
N SER A 121 -15.46 -12.23 24.46
CA SER A 121 -15.66 -12.70 25.84
C SER A 121 -15.76 -11.55 26.86
N SER A 122 -15.31 -10.36 26.50
CA SER A 122 -15.30 -9.16 27.34
C SER A 122 -16.57 -8.32 27.15
N GLU A 123 -17.15 -8.31 25.94
CA GLU A 123 -18.45 -7.66 25.64
C GLU A 123 -19.60 -8.26 26.46
N ASP A 124 -19.60 -9.56 26.74
CA ASP A 124 -20.59 -10.23 27.61
C ASP A 124 -20.56 -9.76 29.07
N LYS A 125 -19.51 -9.05 29.51
CA LYS A 125 -19.38 -8.53 30.88
C LYS A 125 -19.66 -7.02 31.01
N MET A 126 -19.78 -6.30 29.89
CA MET A 126 -20.03 -4.87 29.84
C MET A 126 -21.20 -4.58 28.89
N SER A 127 -22.35 -5.21 29.15
CA SER A 127 -23.58 -4.91 28.42
C SER A 127 -24.11 -3.53 28.83
N GLY A 128 -23.69 -2.49 28.12
CA GLY A 128 -24.24 -1.16 28.25
C GLY A 128 -23.30 -0.09 27.67
N ILE A 129 -23.53 0.25 26.40
CA ILE A 129 -23.02 1.42 25.64
C ILE A 129 -22.00 1.10 24.53
N LYS A 130 -22.48 1.35 23.29
CA LYS A 130 -21.80 1.55 21.99
C LYS A 130 -21.46 0.33 21.12
N SER A 131 -22.51 -0.26 20.54
CA SER A 131 -22.46 -0.74 19.16
C SER A 131 -22.14 0.44 18.23
N ASP A 132 -21.09 0.33 17.41
CA ASP A 132 -20.66 1.24 16.33
C ASP A 132 -19.93 2.55 16.70
N CYS A 133 -19.05 2.57 17.70
CA CYS A 133 -18.11 3.69 17.86
C CYS A 133 -16.88 3.52 16.95
N LEU A 134 -16.97 3.99 15.71
CA LEU A 134 -15.80 4.13 14.83
C LEU A 134 -14.93 5.30 15.31
N LEU A 135 -13.65 5.05 15.55
CA LEU A 135 -12.71 6.08 15.97
C LEU A 135 -12.47 7.09 14.84
N ARG A 136 -12.47 8.38 15.19
CA ARG A 136 -12.01 9.46 14.31
C ARG A 136 -10.54 9.78 14.56
N SER A 137 -9.98 10.60 13.67
CA SER A 137 -8.58 11.01 13.76
C SER A 137 -8.24 11.66 15.11
N GLU A 138 -9.13 12.47 15.69
CA GLU A 138 -8.88 13.17 16.96
C GLU A 138 -8.90 12.24 18.20
N ASP A 139 -9.52 11.06 18.10
CA ASP A 139 -9.70 10.15 19.25
C ASP A 139 -8.43 9.35 19.61
N VAL A 140 -7.41 9.38 18.74
CA VAL A 140 -6.22 8.54 18.88
C VAL A 140 -5.20 9.19 19.82
N ALA A 141 -5.09 8.65 21.04
CA ALA A 141 -4.14 9.07 22.05
C ALA A 141 -3.00 8.04 22.26
N PRO A 142 -1.83 8.45 22.78
CA PRO A 142 -0.75 7.54 23.12
C PRO A 142 -1.21 6.52 24.19
N VAL A 143 -1.06 5.24 23.88
CA VAL A 143 -1.61 4.15 24.70
C VAL A 143 -0.53 3.53 25.59
N ASN A 144 -0.87 3.30 26.86
CA ASN A 144 -0.06 2.48 27.74
C ASN A 144 -0.35 0.98 27.48
N VAL A 145 0.59 0.34 26.78
CA VAL A 145 0.53 -1.08 26.36
C VAL A 145 0.34 -2.04 27.54
N MET A 146 0.69 -1.64 28.78
CA MET A 146 0.55 -2.49 29.96
C MET A 146 -0.89 -2.66 30.44
N ASN A 147 -1.80 -1.78 30.02
CA ASN A 147 -3.23 -1.85 30.39
C ASN A 147 -4.04 -2.73 29.42
N LEU A 148 -3.40 -3.23 28.35
CA LEU A 148 -4.07 -4.10 27.38
C LEU A 148 -4.21 -5.52 27.92
N SER A 149 -5.22 -6.21 27.39
CA SER A 149 -5.40 -7.64 27.63
C SER A 149 -4.17 -8.42 27.15
N SER A 150 -3.99 -9.63 27.69
CA SER A 150 -2.78 -10.41 27.41
C SER A 150 -2.62 -10.75 25.93
N ALA A 151 -3.70 -11.11 25.21
CA ALA A 151 -3.62 -11.37 23.78
C ALA A 151 -3.48 -10.07 22.97
N SER A 152 -4.16 -8.99 23.36
CA SER A 152 -4.05 -7.69 22.67
C SER A 152 -2.65 -7.12 22.76
N LYS A 153 -1.96 -7.32 23.89
CA LYS A 153 -0.55 -6.94 24.08
C LYS A 153 0.38 -7.71 23.14
N ASP A 154 0.16 -9.01 22.98
CA ASP A 154 0.94 -9.86 22.07
C ASP A 154 0.75 -9.44 20.61
N ALA A 155 -0.51 -9.22 20.18
CA ALA A 155 -0.83 -8.76 18.83
C ALA A 155 -0.28 -7.36 18.54
N TYR A 156 -0.38 -6.44 19.51
CA TYR A 156 0.16 -5.08 19.41
C TYR A 156 1.67 -5.11 19.16
N ARG A 157 2.43 -5.86 19.97
CA ARG A 157 3.89 -6.00 19.84
C ARG A 157 4.27 -6.70 18.54
N LEU A 158 3.53 -7.73 18.13
CA LEU A 158 3.75 -8.41 16.87
C LEU A 158 3.63 -7.45 15.68
N PHE A 159 2.54 -6.68 15.63
CA PHE A 159 2.32 -5.73 14.54
C PHE A 159 3.37 -4.61 14.53
N GLN A 160 3.71 -4.07 15.71
CA GLN A 160 4.76 -3.06 15.87
C GLN A 160 6.10 -3.56 15.35
N ASP A 161 6.52 -4.77 15.76
CA ASP A 161 7.81 -5.33 15.35
C ASP A 161 7.84 -5.72 13.87
N ILE A 162 6.72 -6.16 13.27
CA ILE A 162 6.64 -6.36 11.81
C ILE A 162 6.85 -5.03 11.08
N CYS A 163 6.24 -3.94 11.55
CA CYS A 163 6.46 -2.61 10.97
C CYS A 163 7.91 -2.14 11.13
N ALA A 164 8.50 -2.34 12.32
CA ALA A 164 9.90 -2.00 12.60
C ALA A 164 10.87 -2.80 11.70
N LEU A 165 10.59 -4.09 11.51
CA LEU A 165 11.38 -4.98 10.64
C LEU A 165 11.37 -4.54 9.18
N LEU A 166 10.26 -3.95 8.71
CA LEU A 166 10.16 -3.41 7.34
C LEU A 166 10.83 -2.03 7.20
N SER A 167 10.90 -1.27 8.29
CA SER A 167 11.57 0.04 8.36
C SER A 167 13.08 -0.05 8.65
N ASP A 168 13.63 -1.25 8.85
CA ASP A 168 14.99 -1.50 9.32
C ASP A 168 15.28 -0.83 10.70
N GLU A 169 14.28 -0.84 11.58
CA GLU A 169 14.33 -0.31 12.95
C GLU A 169 14.57 -1.42 13.98
N PRO A 170 15.13 -1.10 15.18
CA PRO A 170 15.38 -2.10 16.21
C PRO A 170 14.08 -2.71 16.74
N LEU A 171 14.06 -4.05 16.85
CA LEU A 171 12.93 -4.81 17.35
C LEU A 171 12.80 -4.70 18.88
N THR A 172 11.56 -4.67 19.37
CA THR A 172 11.29 -4.52 20.80
C THR A 172 10.94 -5.84 21.49
N TRP A 173 10.39 -6.80 20.75
CA TRP A 173 9.83 -8.03 21.29
C TRP A 173 10.41 -9.30 20.64
N LEU A 174 10.54 -9.31 19.31
CA LEU A 174 11.21 -10.37 18.55
C LEU A 174 12.73 -10.21 18.66
N THR A 175 13.46 -11.33 18.74
CA THR A 175 14.92 -11.33 18.97
C THR A 175 15.66 -12.21 17.98
N GLY A 176 16.81 -11.75 17.49
CA GLY A 176 17.69 -12.57 16.64
C GLY A 176 17.17 -12.81 15.22
N ILE A 177 16.46 -11.84 14.64
CA ILE A 177 16.12 -11.82 13.22
C ILE A 177 17.13 -10.89 12.54
N THR A 178 17.74 -11.36 11.45
CA THR A 178 18.74 -10.60 10.69
C THR A 178 18.27 -10.24 9.30
N GLU A 179 17.40 -11.04 8.70
CA GLU A 179 16.92 -10.87 7.33
C GLU A 179 15.43 -11.16 7.26
N PHE A 180 14.68 -10.30 6.55
CA PHE A 180 13.25 -10.48 6.34
C PHE A 180 12.83 -9.96 4.97
N SER A 181 11.97 -10.72 4.28
CA SER A 181 11.45 -10.31 2.99
C SER A 181 10.42 -9.20 3.17
N ARG A 182 10.75 -8.01 2.65
CA ARG A 182 9.82 -6.86 2.65
C ARG A 182 8.49 -7.19 1.95
N ALA A 183 8.52 -8.02 0.91
CA ALA A 183 7.32 -8.47 0.20
C ALA A 183 6.39 -9.29 1.11
N LEU A 184 6.93 -10.24 1.88
CA LEU A 184 6.13 -11.04 2.81
C LEU A 184 5.54 -10.16 3.92
N GLY A 185 6.32 -9.24 4.49
CA GLY A 185 5.84 -8.37 5.55
C GLY A 185 4.74 -7.42 5.12
N LEU A 186 4.86 -6.80 3.95
CA LEU A 186 3.80 -5.92 3.42
C LEU A 186 2.51 -6.69 3.13
N GLU A 187 2.62 -7.90 2.58
CA GLU A 187 1.46 -8.76 2.33
C GLU A 187 0.80 -9.22 3.63
N LEU A 188 1.62 -9.51 4.65
CA LEU A 188 1.13 -9.84 5.99
C LEU A 188 0.38 -8.67 6.61
N ILE A 189 0.96 -7.46 6.57
CA ILE A 189 0.32 -6.24 7.07
C ILE A 189 -1.00 -5.99 6.34
N GLU A 190 -1.00 -6.05 5.00
CA GLU A 190 -2.22 -5.89 4.20
C GLU A 190 -3.30 -6.88 4.65
N SER A 191 -2.94 -8.17 4.78
CA SER A 191 -3.87 -9.20 5.21
C SER A 191 -4.43 -8.96 6.62
N LEU A 192 -3.59 -8.54 7.58
CA LEU A 192 -4.00 -8.29 8.96
C LEU A 192 -4.93 -7.08 9.06
N VAL A 193 -4.55 -5.97 8.43
CA VAL A 193 -5.34 -4.74 8.42
C VAL A 193 -6.68 -4.97 7.71
N LEU A 194 -6.69 -5.71 6.59
CA LEU A 194 -7.92 -6.01 5.87
C LEU A 194 -8.87 -6.94 6.65
N HIS A 195 -8.37 -8.07 7.18
CA HIS A 195 -9.22 -9.07 7.85
C HIS A 195 -9.70 -8.64 9.23
N TYR A 196 -8.85 -7.95 10.01
CA TYR A 196 -9.17 -7.52 11.38
C TYR A 196 -9.60 -6.05 11.44
N SER A 197 -10.27 -5.56 10.39
CA SER A 197 -10.58 -4.14 10.25
C SER A 197 -11.41 -3.56 11.39
N CYS A 198 -12.31 -4.37 11.96
CA CYS A 198 -13.09 -4.04 13.16
C CYS A 198 -12.19 -3.67 14.35
N LEU A 199 -11.17 -4.49 14.63
CA LEU A 199 -10.22 -4.29 15.73
C LEU A 199 -9.45 -2.97 15.57
N PHE A 200 -8.94 -2.71 14.36
CA PHE A 200 -8.17 -1.50 14.07
C PHE A 200 -9.02 -0.21 14.06
N ARG A 201 -10.33 -0.31 13.78
CA ARG A 201 -11.25 0.85 13.77
C ARG A 201 -11.85 1.19 15.14
N GLN A 202 -11.98 0.20 16.02
CA GLN A 202 -12.67 0.36 17.31
C GLN A 202 -11.68 0.48 18.48
N CYS A 203 -10.53 -0.18 18.42
CA CYS A 203 -9.55 -0.16 19.50
C CYS A 203 -8.50 0.94 19.31
N ILE A 204 -8.42 1.87 20.25
CA ILE A 204 -7.50 3.02 20.22
C ILE A 204 -6.04 2.58 20.10
N ALA A 205 -5.66 1.48 20.74
CA ALA A 205 -4.29 0.95 20.68
C ALA A 205 -3.89 0.55 19.25
N PHE A 206 -4.75 -0.15 18.54
CA PHE A 206 -4.48 -0.59 17.17
C PHE A 206 -4.59 0.58 16.18
N ALA A 207 -5.52 1.51 16.39
CA ALA A 207 -5.57 2.76 15.64
C ALA A 207 -4.27 3.59 15.78
N HIS A 208 -3.71 3.66 16.98
CA HIS A 208 -2.43 4.31 17.24
C HIS A 208 -1.27 3.66 16.47
N LEU A 209 -1.24 2.33 16.36
CA LEU A 209 -0.23 1.61 15.56
C LEU A 209 -0.32 1.96 14.06
N LEU A 210 -1.54 2.13 13.53
CA LEU A 210 -1.70 2.56 12.14
C LEU A 210 -1.04 3.92 11.92
N LYS A 211 -1.31 4.89 12.81
CA LYS A 211 -0.76 6.26 12.70
C LYS A 211 0.75 6.34 12.94
N THR A 212 1.26 5.62 13.93
CA THR A 212 2.65 5.80 14.39
C THR A 212 3.65 4.87 13.74
N ASN A 213 3.22 3.68 13.29
CA ASN A 213 4.12 2.69 12.70
C ASN A 213 3.80 2.44 11.22
N LEU A 214 2.54 2.13 10.89
CA LEU A 214 2.18 1.74 9.53
C LEU A 214 2.29 2.92 8.55
N CYS A 215 1.67 4.06 8.85
CA CYS A 215 1.62 5.17 7.92
C CYS A 215 3.02 5.75 7.62
N PRO A 216 3.88 6.02 8.62
CA PRO A 216 5.25 6.43 8.37
C PRO A 216 6.06 5.41 7.56
N LEU A 217 5.86 4.10 7.81
CA LEU A 217 6.48 3.03 7.02
C LEU A 217 6.06 3.11 5.55
N VAL A 218 4.76 3.22 5.26
CA VAL A 218 4.26 3.32 3.88
C VAL A 218 4.85 4.54 3.18
N ILE A 219 4.83 5.71 3.83
CA ILE A 219 5.42 6.95 3.28
C ILE A 219 6.93 6.78 3.03
N LYS A 220 7.66 6.20 3.99
CA LYS A 220 9.10 5.93 3.89
C LYS A 220 9.41 5.02 2.71
N LEU A 221 8.64 3.94 2.51
CA LEU A 221 8.85 3.01 1.40
C LEU A 221 8.45 3.59 0.04
N PHE A 222 7.55 4.56 -0.02
CA PHE A 222 7.23 5.30 -1.26
C PHE A 222 8.25 6.40 -1.61
N SER A 223 8.92 6.99 -0.61
CA SER A 223 9.82 8.13 -0.80
C SER A 223 10.91 7.95 -1.88
N PRO A 224 11.61 6.80 -2.00
CA PRO A 224 12.64 6.62 -3.02
C PRO A 224 12.09 6.66 -4.46
N SER A 225 10.84 6.24 -4.67
CA SER A 225 10.15 6.27 -5.98
C SER A 225 9.71 7.69 -6.39
N LEU A 226 9.73 8.65 -5.46
CA LEU A 226 9.37 10.04 -5.73
C LEU A 226 10.55 10.89 -6.18
N LYS A 227 11.79 10.51 -5.87
CA LYS A 227 12.99 11.26 -6.27
C LYS A 227 12.97 11.43 -7.78
N LEU A 228 12.65 12.66 -8.20
CA LEU A 228 12.72 13.13 -9.57
C LEU A 228 14.11 12.76 -10.08
N ARG A 229 14.20 12.14 -11.26
CA ARG A 229 15.47 11.94 -11.94
C ARG A 229 16.06 13.34 -12.13
N THR A 230 17.02 13.71 -11.30
CA THR A 230 17.79 14.93 -11.49
C THR A 230 18.38 14.86 -12.88
N THR A 231 18.19 15.94 -13.62
CA THR A 231 18.75 16.22 -14.93
C THR A 231 20.16 15.62 -15.08
N PRO A 232 20.47 14.93 -16.19
CA PRO A 232 21.86 14.59 -16.47
C PRO A 232 22.60 15.93 -16.60
N THR A 233 23.46 16.20 -15.62
CA THR A 233 24.42 17.30 -15.69
C THR A 233 25.16 17.18 -17.02
N GLY A 234 25.04 18.22 -17.84
CA GLY A 234 25.72 18.34 -19.12
C GLY A 234 27.19 17.99 -18.97
N THR A 235 27.64 17.10 -19.85
CA THR A 235 29.03 16.73 -20.01
C THR A 235 29.79 17.99 -20.48
N SER A 236 30.49 18.66 -19.57
CA SER A 236 31.50 19.66 -19.96
C SER A 236 32.64 18.95 -20.71
N PRO A 237 33.03 19.40 -21.92
CA PRO A 237 34.25 18.96 -22.56
C PRO A 237 35.47 19.49 -21.77
N GLY A 238 36.47 18.63 -21.58
CA GLY A 238 37.70 18.96 -20.85
C GLY A 238 38.57 20.02 -21.54
N PRO A 239 39.55 20.61 -20.82
CA PRO A 239 40.29 21.77 -21.28
C PRO A 239 41.47 21.38 -22.17
N TYR A 240 41.61 22.07 -23.31
CA TYR A 240 42.82 22.15 -24.10
C TYR A 240 43.27 23.63 -24.16
N ASP A 241 44.55 23.86 -23.92
CA ASP A 241 45.29 25.10 -24.19
C ASP A 241 46.75 24.66 -24.46
N PRO A 242 47.61 25.36 -25.23
CA PRO A 242 47.69 26.82 -25.34
C PRO A 242 47.91 27.39 -26.77
N THR A 243 47.70 28.70 -26.95
CA THR A 243 48.75 29.70 -27.31
C THR A 243 48.22 30.98 -28.01
N THR A 244 48.71 32.12 -27.50
CA THR A 244 49.07 33.40 -28.19
C THR A 244 48.09 34.61 -28.22
N SER A 245 48.46 35.60 -27.38
CA SER A 245 48.57 37.07 -27.60
C SER A 245 47.36 38.01 -27.73
N GLY A 246 47.32 39.00 -26.82
CA GLY A 246 47.13 40.43 -27.16
C GLY A 246 45.96 41.16 -26.45
N PRO A 247 46.09 42.45 -26.05
CA PRO A 247 45.49 42.96 -24.80
C PRO A 247 44.42 44.08 -24.95
N ASN A 248 43.84 44.47 -23.79
CA ASN A 248 43.10 45.69 -23.43
C ASN A 248 41.56 45.59 -23.34
N SER A 249 40.97 45.76 -22.14
CA SER A 249 40.54 47.07 -21.62
C SER A 249 39.86 46.98 -20.24
N MET A 250 39.94 48.08 -19.50
CA MET A 250 39.47 48.35 -18.14
C MET A 250 37.94 48.44 -18.00
N GLY A 251 37.43 48.11 -16.81
CA GLY A 251 36.12 48.56 -16.33
C GLY A 251 35.85 48.04 -14.90
N SER A 252 35.77 48.96 -13.95
CA SER A 252 35.84 48.76 -12.49
C SER A 252 34.50 48.96 -11.78
N GLY A 253 34.31 48.30 -10.63
CA GLY A 253 33.46 48.69 -9.49
C GLY A 253 32.05 48.11 -9.46
N GLY A 254 31.49 47.60 -8.37
CA GLY A 254 31.91 47.40 -6.97
C GLY A 254 30.79 46.61 -6.26
N SER A 255 31.15 45.57 -5.51
CA SER A 255 31.08 45.49 -4.03
C SER A 255 29.67 45.44 -3.41
N HIS A 256 29.27 44.27 -2.90
CA HIS A 256 28.78 44.08 -1.52
C HIS A 256 28.99 42.61 -1.07
N THR A 257 29.89 42.46 -0.10
CA THR A 257 30.15 41.29 0.78
C THR A 257 29.02 41.20 1.84
N SER A 258 28.68 40.09 2.53
CA SER A 258 29.56 39.16 3.28
C SER A 258 28.77 37.98 3.93
N ILE A 259 29.34 36.76 3.84
CA ILE A 259 29.74 35.79 4.93
C ILE A 259 28.59 35.28 5.87
N LEU A 260 28.29 33.96 6.03
CA LEU A 260 29.07 32.92 6.72
C LEU A 260 28.65 31.46 6.41
N SER A 261 29.69 30.64 6.42
CA SER A 261 29.79 29.19 6.19
C SER A 261 29.58 28.38 7.49
N GLY A 262 29.18 27.12 7.34
CA GLY A 262 29.17 26.11 8.40
C GLY A 262 29.52 24.72 7.85
N HIS A 263 30.75 24.30 8.13
CA HIS A 263 31.40 23.01 7.86
C HIS A 263 30.57 21.76 8.20
N ILE A 264 30.70 20.69 7.39
CA ILE A 264 30.74 19.30 7.88
C ILE A 264 31.87 18.54 7.17
N SER A 265 32.73 17.95 7.98
CA SER A 265 33.95 17.21 7.64
C SER A 265 33.67 15.85 6.98
N SER A 266 34.63 15.45 6.16
CA SER A 266 34.82 14.11 5.61
C SER A 266 35.07 13.06 6.69
N ALA A 267 34.26 11.99 6.69
CA ALA A 267 34.63 10.68 7.24
C ALA A 267 33.74 9.56 6.67
N SER A 268 34.40 8.49 6.24
CA SER A 268 33.94 7.09 6.22
C SER A 268 32.88 6.67 5.18
N THR A 269 33.38 6.01 4.15
CA THR A 269 32.67 5.10 3.24
C THR A 269 31.77 4.13 4.02
N THR A 270 30.47 4.38 4.04
CA THR A 270 29.45 3.32 4.08
C THR A 270 28.55 3.57 2.89
N VAL A 271 28.61 2.66 1.92
CA VAL A 271 27.69 2.66 0.78
C VAL A 271 26.33 2.29 1.35
N SER A 272 25.51 3.28 1.72
CA SER A 272 24.07 3.06 1.88
C SER A 272 23.51 2.86 0.49
N VAL A 273 23.43 1.60 0.08
CA VAL A 273 22.67 1.21 -1.11
C VAL A 273 21.23 1.64 -0.83
N SER A 274 20.83 2.79 -1.37
CA SER A 274 19.42 3.15 -1.48
C SER A 274 18.80 2.15 -2.44
N GLU A 275 18.41 0.97 -1.94
CA GLU A 275 17.73 -0.06 -2.74
C GLU A 275 16.54 0.58 -3.43
N LYS A 276 16.58 0.57 -4.76
CA LYS A 276 15.47 1.01 -5.60
C LYS A 276 14.26 0.14 -5.27
N VAL A 277 13.11 0.76 -4.99
CA VAL A 277 11.86 0.03 -4.70
C VAL A 277 11.52 -0.85 -5.90
N THR A 278 11.33 -2.14 -5.66
CA THR A 278 11.10 -3.13 -6.72
C THR A 278 9.61 -3.25 -7.05
N PHE A 279 9.31 -3.80 -8.23
CA PHE A 279 7.92 -4.04 -8.67
C PHE A 279 7.06 -4.79 -7.63
N PRO A 280 7.51 -5.92 -7.03
CA PRO A 280 6.73 -6.65 -6.02
C PRO A 280 6.38 -5.81 -4.78
N ILE A 281 7.25 -4.87 -4.41
CA ILE A 281 7.06 -3.99 -3.26
C ILE A 281 6.03 -2.91 -3.60
N LEU A 282 6.16 -2.24 -4.75
CA LEU A 282 5.20 -1.20 -5.16
C LEU A 282 3.79 -1.75 -5.38
N VAL A 283 3.64 -2.95 -5.93
CA VAL A 283 2.33 -3.62 -6.05
C VAL A 283 1.68 -3.76 -4.66
N ARG A 284 2.41 -4.33 -3.70
CA ARG A 284 1.91 -4.54 -2.32
C ARG A 284 1.64 -3.24 -1.58
N LEU A 285 2.50 -2.24 -1.74
CA LEU A 285 2.30 -0.92 -1.16
C LEU A 285 1.03 -0.23 -1.71
N LYS A 286 0.78 -0.32 -3.01
CA LYS A 286 -0.42 0.26 -3.63
C LYS A 286 -1.70 -0.48 -3.23
N ARG A 287 -1.64 -1.81 -3.09
CA ARG A 287 -2.74 -2.61 -2.50
C ARG A 287 -3.01 -2.21 -1.06
N LEU A 288 -1.96 -2.07 -0.25
CA LEU A 288 -2.07 -1.62 1.14
C LEU A 288 -2.67 -0.20 1.24
N ILE A 289 -2.27 0.74 0.38
CA ILE A 289 -2.91 2.06 0.29
C ILE A 289 -4.39 1.93 -0.06
N THR A 290 -4.74 1.03 -0.98
CA THR A 290 -6.15 0.79 -1.36
C THR A 290 -6.96 0.38 -0.12
N VAL A 291 -6.45 -0.59 0.66
CA VAL A 291 -7.09 -1.02 1.92
C VAL A 291 -7.19 0.12 2.93
N ILE A 292 -6.12 0.91 3.11
CA ILE A 292 -6.09 2.04 4.06
C ILE A 292 -7.15 3.08 3.71
N VAL A 293 -7.18 3.51 2.45
CA VAL A 293 -8.11 4.54 1.98
C VAL A 293 -9.56 4.05 2.03
N GLU A 294 -9.83 2.80 1.67
CA GLU A 294 -11.20 2.26 1.67
C GLU A 294 -11.74 1.97 3.08
N GLN A 295 -10.90 1.47 3.99
CA GLN A 295 -11.36 0.96 5.29
C GLN A 295 -11.11 1.93 6.46
N TYR A 296 -10.22 2.92 6.31
CA TYR A 296 -9.74 3.77 7.41
C TYR A 296 -9.70 5.27 7.07
N PHE A 297 -10.40 5.70 6.02
CA PHE A 297 -10.40 7.09 5.54
C PHE A 297 -10.58 8.13 6.66
N HIS A 298 -11.65 8.01 7.46
CA HIS A 298 -11.97 8.97 8.52
C HIS A 298 -10.99 8.91 9.70
N LEU A 299 -10.38 7.75 9.96
CA LEU A 299 -9.40 7.56 11.03
C LEU A 299 -8.04 8.18 10.66
N LEU A 300 -7.68 8.06 9.38
CA LEU A 300 -6.35 8.41 8.82
C LEU A 300 -6.47 9.53 7.78
N ASN A 301 -7.30 10.54 8.06
CA ASN A 301 -7.64 11.58 7.09
C ASN A 301 -6.41 12.32 6.54
N THR A 302 -5.45 12.67 7.40
CA THR A 302 -4.22 13.38 7.02
C THR A 302 -3.30 12.48 6.19
N GLU A 303 -3.20 11.21 6.54
CA GLU A 303 -2.35 10.23 5.86
C GLU A 303 -2.95 9.85 4.49
N CYS A 304 -4.28 9.74 4.40
CA CYS A 304 -4.99 9.53 3.14
C CYS A 304 -4.79 10.70 2.17
N GLU A 305 -4.74 11.95 2.66
CA GLU A 305 -4.40 13.13 1.85
C GLU A 305 -3.02 12.96 1.18
N ILE A 306 -2.03 12.50 1.96
CA ILE A 306 -0.67 12.23 1.47
C ILE A 306 -0.70 11.09 0.45
N TYR A 307 -1.39 9.98 0.72
CA TYR A 307 -1.44 8.84 -0.20
C TYR A 307 -2.13 9.16 -1.52
N LEU A 308 -3.24 9.89 -1.50
CA LEU A 308 -3.95 10.33 -2.70
C LEU A 308 -3.08 11.27 -3.52
N SER A 309 -2.46 12.27 -2.88
CA SER A 309 -1.50 13.18 -3.53
C SER A 309 -0.32 12.43 -4.17
N LEU A 310 0.20 11.41 -3.47
CA LEU A 310 1.28 10.56 -3.98
C LEU A 310 0.85 9.77 -5.21
N LEU A 311 -0.33 9.15 -5.17
CA LEU A 311 -0.88 8.40 -6.30
C LEU A 311 -1.10 9.30 -7.52
N ILE A 312 -1.64 10.50 -7.34
CA ILE A 312 -1.83 11.48 -8.41
C ILE A 312 -0.49 11.87 -9.04
N ARG A 313 0.56 12.09 -8.23
CA ARG A 313 1.90 12.44 -8.74
C ARG A 313 2.54 11.34 -9.60
N PHE A 314 2.13 10.07 -9.45
CA PHE A 314 2.62 8.98 -10.32
C PHE A 314 2.04 9.04 -11.74
N LEU A 315 1.07 9.91 -12.03
CA LEU A 315 0.53 10.10 -13.37
C LEU A 315 1.44 10.93 -14.27
N ASP A 316 2.46 11.57 -13.70
CA ASP A 316 3.46 12.33 -14.45
C ASP A 316 4.12 11.47 -15.55
N VAL A 317 4.34 12.06 -16.72
CA VAL A 317 4.85 11.36 -17.91
C VAL A 317 6.33 11.01 -17.78
N ASP A 318 7.04 11.67 -16.87
CA ASP A 318 8.43 11.36 -16.52
C ASP A 318 8.59 10.05 -15.73
N LYS A 319 7.51 9.48 -15.19
CA LYS A 319 7.53 8.21 -14.46
C LYS A 319 7.61 7.00 -15.39
N VAL A 320 8.07 5.86 -14.87
CA VAL A 320 8.12 4.63 -15.65
C VAL A 320 6.70 4.12 -15.91
N ALA A 321 6.44 3.64 -17.13
CA ALA A 321 5.09 3.29 -17.58
C ALA A 321 4.34 2.32 -16.66
N TRP A 322 5.01 1.30 -16.12
CA TRP A 322 4.39 0.34 -15.19
C TRP A 322 4.09 0.94 -13.81
N GLU A 323 4.90 1.88 -13.31
CA GLU A 323 4.62 2.58 -12.04
C GLU A 323 3.37 3.47 -12.18
N ARG A 324 3.26 4.13 -13.33
CA ARG A 324 2.10 4.92 -13.73
C ARG A 324 0.86 4.05 -13.88
N ALA A 325 0.97 2.93 -14.60
CA ALA A 325 -0.12 1.97 -14.79
C ALA A 325 -0.68 1.49 -13.45
N LEU A 326 0.18 1.14 -12.50
CA LEU A 326 -0.24 0.75 -11.15
C LEU A 326 -0.96 1.89 -10.40
N ALA A 327 -0.53 3.15 -10.55
CA ALA A 327 -1.24 4.28 -9.96
C ALA A 327 -2.62 4.49 -10.58
N LEU A 328 -2.70 4.42 -11.91
CA LEU A 328 -3.95 4.53 -12.66
C LEU A 328 -4.94 3.43 -12.29
N GLU A 329 -4.50 2.19 -12.08
CA GLU A 329 -5.38 1.10 -11.62
C GLU A 329 -5.97 1.36 -10.23
N VAL A 330 -5.18 1.89 -9.29
CA VAL A 330 -5.68 2.26 -7.95
C VAL A 330 -6.68 3.41 -8.04
N LEU A 331 -6.33 4.48 -8.78
CA LEU A 331 -7.24 5.62 -8.97
C LEU A 331 -8.51 5.20 -9.69
N TYR A 332 -8.43 4.31 -10.69
CA TYR A 332 -9.60 3.74 -11.34
C TYR A 332 -10.51 3.03 -10.34
N LYS A 333 -9.96 2.20 -9.44
CA LYS A 333 -10.74 1.56 -8.36
C LYS A 333 -11.44 2.59 -7.46
N PHE A 334 -10.75 3.65 -7.07
CA PHE A 334 -11.35 4.73 -6.27
C PHE A 334 -12.44 5.49 -7.04
N ALA A 335 -12.24 5.71 -8.34
CA ALA A 335 -13.24 6.37 -9.20
C ALA A 335 -14.53 5.55 -9.32
N MET A 336 -14.46 4.23 -9.15
CA MET A 336 -15.64 3.36 -9.15
C MET A 336 -16.51 3.47 -7.90
N GLN A 337 -16.08 4.18 -6.86
CA GLN A 337 -16.77 4.29 -5.56
C GLN A 337 -17.29 5.72 -5.35
N PRO A 338 -18.59 6.00 -5.60
CA PRO A 338 -19.15 7.34 -5.43
C PRO A 338 -19.01 7.89 -4.00
N GLU A 339 -19.19 7.04 -2.98
CA GLU A 339 -19.05 7.46 -1.58
C GLU A 339 -17.62 7.90 -1.24
N LEU A 340 -16.60 7.22 -1.75
CA LEU A 340 -15.21 7.65 -1.54
C LEU A 340 -14.94 9.02 -2.18
N ILE A 341 -15.46 9.27 -3.39
CA ILE A 341 -15.36 10.59 -4.04
C ILE A 341 -16.01 11.68 -3.19
N ARG A 342 -17.18 11.40 -2.60
CA ARG A 342 -17.85 12.33 -1.67
C ARG A 342 -16.98 12.61 -0.45
N TYR A 343 -16.44 11.56 0.19
CA TYR A 343 -15.58 11.72 1.35
C TYR A 343 -14.33 12.54 1.05
N VAL A 344 -13.66 12.30 -0.10
CA VAL A 344 -12.51 13.08 -0.55
C VAL A 344 -12.88 14.56 -0.72
N CYS A 345 -13.99 14.86 -1.38
CA CYS A 345 -14.43 16.24 -1.59
C CYS A 345 -14.78 16.96 -0.28
N ILE A 346 -15.50 16.30 0.62
CA ILE A 346 -15.90 16.87 1.91
C ILE A 346 -14.69 17.09 2.82
N SER A 347 -13.80 16.10 2.90
CA SER A 347 -12.64 16.15 3.80
C SER A 347 -11.56 17.14 3.35
N TYR A 348 -11.37 17.34 2.04
CA TYR A 348 -10.26 18.15 1.52
C TYR A 348 -10.74 19.35 0.70
N ASP A 349 -11.42 19.12 -0.43
CA ASP A 349 -11.74 20.19 -1.39
C ASP A 349 -12.71 21.26 -0.85
N MET A 350 -13.62 20.90 0.06
CA MET A 350 -14.53 21.84 0.71
C MET A 350 -13.91 22.60 1.89
N ARG A 351 -12.70 22.21 2.35
CA ARG A 351 -12.00 22.89 3.43
C ARG A 351 -11.15 24.05 2.88
N PRO A 352 -11.24 25.28 3.42
CA PRO A 352 -10.64 26.47 2.81
C PRO A 352 -9.10 26.46 2.77
N HIS A 353 -8.43 25.71 3.66
CA HIS A 353 -6.96 25.68 3.77
C HIS A 353 -6.37 24.27 3.55
N SER A 354 -7.17 23.35 3.00
CA SER A 354 -6.71 22.00 2.65
C SER A 354 -6.41 21.92 1.15
N THR A 355 -5.61 20.92 0.79
CA THR A 355 -5.31 20.59 -0.62
C THR A 355 -6.60 20.22 -1.36
N LYS A 356 -6.64 20.52 -2.66
CA LYS A 356 -7.82 20.25 -3.51
C LYS A 356 -7.63 18.94 -4.24
N ILE A 357 -7.64 17.84 -3.47
CA ILE A 357 -7.28 16.50 -3.94
C ILE A 357 -8.14 16.06 -5.11
N PHE A 358 -9.46 16.22 -5.02
CA PHE A 358 -10.37 15.80 -6.09
C PHE A 358 -10.16 16.64 -7.36
N GLN A 359 -10.02 17.96 -7.21
CA GLN A 359 -9.72 18.85 -8.33
C GLN A 359 -8.37 18.52 -8.99
N GLU A 360 -7.32 18.30 -8.19
CA GLU A 360 -5.98 17.94 -8.67
C GLU A 360 -5.98 16.59 -9.39
N TRP A 361 -6.74 15.62 -8.87
CA TRP A 361 -6.88 14.30 -9.48
C TRP A 361 -7.45 14.39 -10.90
N ILE A 362 -8.55 15.13 -11.08
CA ILE A 362 -9.20 15.27 -12.38
C ILE A 362 -8.33 16.08 -13.35
N ASN A 363 -7.73 17.17 -12.88
CA ASN A 363 -6.87 18.01 -13.72
C ASN A 363 -5.64 17.25 -14.20
N THR A 364 -5.00 16.47 -13.32
CA THR A 364 -3.84 15.65 -13.66
C THR A 364 -4.21 14.53 -14.63
N LEU A 365 -5.35 13.85 -14.44
CA LEU A 365 -5.87 12.85 -15.39
C LEU A 365 -6.14 13.47 -16.76
N SER A 366 -6.81 14.63 -16.79
CA SER A 366 -7.12 15.31 -18.05
C SER A 366 -5.86 15.76 -18.76
N HIS A 367 -4.93 16.39 -18.05
CA HIS A 367 -3.64 16.80 -18.60
C HIS A 367 -2.84 15.60 -19.14
N TYR A 368 -2.84 14.46 -18.43
CA TYR A 368 -2.20 13.24 -18.89
C TYR A 368 -2.79 12.75 -20.22
N VAL A 369 -4.13 12.66 -20.31
CA VAL A 369 -4.83 12.27 -21.56
C VAL A 369 -4.48 13.23 -22.70
N GLN A 370 -4.51 14.55 -22.44
CA GLN A 370 -4.15 15.57 -23.43
C GLN A 370 -2.70 15.42 -23.89
N LEU A 371 -1.76 15.21 -22.97
CA LEU A 371 -0.33 15.11 -23.30
C LEU A 371 -0.02 13.88 -24.16
N VAL A 372 -0.59 12.72 -23.81
CA VAL A 372 -0.40 11.48 -24.56
C VAL A 372 -1.01 11.59 -25.96
N LEU A 373 -2.19 12.22 -26.09
CA LEU A 373 -2.83 12.43 -27.38
C LEU A 373 -2.13 13.51 -28.24
N ALA A 374 -1.50 14.50 -27.61
CA ALA A 374 -0.78 15.57 -28.30
C ALA A 374 0.64 15.16 -28.73
N SER A 375 1.30 14.27 -27.96
CA SER A 375 2.63 13.75 -28.25
C SER A 375 2.60 12.22 -28.37
N PRO A 376 2.51 11.68 -29.60
CA PRO A 376 2.41 10.24 -29.83
C PRO A 376 3.67 9.44 -29.43
N SER A 377 4.72 10.10 -28.93
CA SER A 377 6.00 9.47 -28.53
C SER A 377 6.38 9.69 -27.07
N ALA A 378 5.58 10.38 -26.25
CA ALA A 378 5.97 10.72 -24.87
C ALA A 378 5.70 9.59 -23.84
N GLY A 379 4.93 8.56 -24.19
CA GLY A 379 4.47 7.54 -23.23
C GLY A 379 5.41 6.37 -22.96
N ASP A 380 6.44 6.14 -23.79
CA ASP A 380 7.14 4.84 -23.81
C ASP A 380 8.64 4.86 -24.20
N GLU A 381 9.32 6.01 -24.21
CA GLU A 381 10.76 6.06 -24.52
C GLU A 381 11.68 5.85 -23.32
N LEU A 382 11.53 4.73 -22.60
CA LEU A 382 12.56 4.24 -21.67
C LEU A 382 13.01 2.79 -21.93
N THR A 383 12.69 2.23 -23.10
CA THR A 383 13.14 0.87 -23.52
C THR A 383 13.79 0.82 -24.92
N LYS A 384 14.21 1.95 -25.51
CA LYS A 384 14.90 1.95 -26.81
C LYS A 384 16.40 1.60 -26.69
N ASP A 385 16.67 0.31 -26.51
CA ASP A 385 17.83 -0.38 -27.09
C ASP A 385 17.33 -1.40 -28.12
N SER A 386 16.69 -0.93 -29.19
CA SER A 386 16.57 -1.70 -30.44
C SER A 386 16.15 -0.81 -31.63
N ASN A 387 17.02 -0.83 -32.65
CA ASN A 387 16.91 -0.41 -34.05
C ASN A 387 15.83 0.62 -34.51
N PRO A 388 16.24 1.69 -35.23
CA PRO A 388 15.34 2.74 -35.74
C PRO A 388 14.63 2.39 -37.07
N GLN A 389 14.17 1.15 -37.28
CA GLN A 389 13.53 0.74 -38.55
C GLN A 389 12.03 0.43 -38.48
N SER A 390 11.37 0.62 -37.33
CA SER A 390 9.96 0.28 -37.10
C SER A 390 9.02 1.49 -37.03
N ALA A 391 9.38 2.63 -37.61
CA ALA A 391 8.52 3.83 -37.63
C ALA A 391 7.49 3.86 -38.79
N ALA A 392 7.47 2.87 -39.68
CA ALA A 392 6.73 2.96 -40.95
C ALA A 392 5.64 1.90 -41.22
N ALA A 393 5.26 1.04 -40.26
CA ALA A 393 4.17 0.08 -40.50
C ALA A 393 3.47 -0.38 -39.21
N HIS A 394 2.59 0.45 -38.65
CA HIS A 394 1.52 -0.04 -37.77
C HIS A 394 0.22 -0.06 -38.58
N GLN A 395 0.05 -1.08 -39.40
CA GLN A 395 -1.30 -1.43 -39.87
C GLN A 395 -2.07 -2.05 -38.69
N PRO A 396 -3.31 -1.62 -38.41
CA PRO A 396 -4.17 -2.21 -37.39
C PRO A 396 -4.33 -3.71 -37.60
N GLY A 397 -4.02 -4.53 -36.58
CA GLY A 397 -4.44 -5.93 -36.58
C GLY A 397 -5.98 -6.03 -36.59
N PRO A 398 -6.59 -7.06 -37.22
CA PRO A 398 -8.02 -7.08 -37.56
C PRO A 398 -9.02 -7.12 -36.39
N ASN A 399 -8.60 -6.97 -35.12
CA ASN A 399 -9.48 -6.98 -33.94
C ASN A 399 -9.05 -5.98 -32.83
N GLN A 400 -8.21 -4.99 -33.15
CA GLN A 400 -7.74 -4.02 -32.16
C GLN A 400 -8.63 -2.78 -32.15
N SER A 401 -9.13 -2.42 -30.98
CA SER A 401 -9.83 -1.16 -30.76
C SER A 401 -8.83 -0.01 -30.85
N LEU A 402 -9.05 0.92 -31.78
CA LEU A 402 -8.16 2.05 -32.02
C LEU A 402 -8.89 3.38 -31.89
N LEU A 403 -8.16 4.37 -31.37
CA LEU A 403 -8.54 5.76 -31.30
C LEU A 403 -7.70 6.53 -32.33
N TYR A 404 -8.33 7.15 -33.32
CA TYR A 404 -7.64 7.96 -34.33
C TYR A 404 -7.78 9.45 -33.99
N TYR A 405 -6.67 10.12 -33.71
CA TYR A 405 -6.64 11.53 -33.37
C TYR A 405 -5.45 12.22 -34.05
N LYS A 406 -5.69 13.38 -34.69
CA LYS A 406 -4.67 14.20 -35.40
C LYS A 406 -3.71 13.42 -36.32
N GLY A 407 -4.20 12.41 -37.03
CA GLY A 407 -3.38 11.63 -37.97
C GLY A 407 -2.66 10.43 -37.38
N VAL A 408 -2.83 10.16 -36.09
CA VAL A 408 -2.16 9.05 -35.37
C VAL A 408 -3.21 8.09 -34.79
N PHE A 409 -2.88 6.79 -34.82
CA PHE A 409 -3.68 5.74 -34.18
C PHE A 409 -3.12 5.41 -32.79
N PHE A 410 -3.99 5.42 -31.79
CA PHE A 410 -3.70 5.02 -30.43
C PHE A 410 -4.45 3.72 -30.11
N PRO A 411 -3.77 2.65 -29.68
CA PRO A 411 -4.43 1.44 -29.25
C PRO A 411 -5.20 1.64 -27.94
N ILE A 412 -6.47 1.23 -27.93
CA ILE A 412 -7.30 1.16 -26.73
C ILE A 412 -7.42 -0.31 -26.35
N VAL A 413 -6.87 -0.66 -25.19
CA VAL A 413 -6.76 -2.03 -24.71
C VAL A 413 -7.69 -2.22 -23.53
N GLN A 414 -8.50 -3.27 -23.57
CA GLN A 414 -9.19 -3.75 -22.38
C GLN A 414 -8.20 -4.60 -21.56
N PRO A 415 -7.89 -4.22 -20.31
CA PRO A 415 -6.97 -4.98 -19.48
C PRO A 415 -7.55 -6.37 -19.20
N LYS A 416 -6.85 -7.42 -19.64
CA LYS A 416 -7.24 -8.83 -19.37
C LYS A 416 -6.93 -9.27 -17.94
N SER A 417 -5.94 -8.63 -17.31
CA SER A 417 -5.49 -8.86 -15.93
C SER A 417 -4.90 -7.56 -15.38
N LEU A 418 -5.24 -7.20 -14.15
CA LEU A 418 -4.71 -5.99 -13.50
C LEU A 418 -3.28 -6.22 -13.00
N LEU A 419 -2.41 -5.22 -13.11
CA LEU A 419 -1.05 -5.30 -12.58
C LEU A 419 -1.04 -5.45 -11.06
N LEU A 420 -2.02 -4.88 -10.37
CA LEU A 420 -2.18 -5.04 -8.91
C LEU A 420 -2.33 -6.50 -8.47
N ASP A 421 -2.78 -7.40 -9.35
CA ASP A 421 -3.01 -8.81 -9.01
C ASP A 421 -1.75 -9.69 -9.25
N LEU A 422 -0.68 -9.12 -9.81
CA LEU A 422 0.56 -9.85 -10.18
C LEU A 422 1.55 -9.96 -9.01
N LEU A 423 1.20 -10.74 -7.98
CA LEU A 423 1.98 -10.83 -6.73
C LEU A 423 3.23 -11.69 -6.79
N ASP A 424 3.26 -12.65 -7.71
CA ASP A 424 4.32 -13.66 -7.85
C ASP A 424 5.45 -13.23 -8.80
N ARG A 425 5.28 -12.12 -9.51
CA ARG A 425 6.24 -11.61 -10.50
C ARG A 425 7.31 -10.79 -9.80
N GLY A 426 8.58 -11.14 -10.01
CA GLY A 426 9.74 -10.37 -9.51
C GLY A 426 10.02 -9.08 -10.29
N GLU A 427 9.61 -9.02 -11.56
CA GLU A 427 9.87 -7.91 -12.49
C GLU A 427 8.58 -7.43 -13.15
N PRO A 428 8.50 -6.15 -13.55
CA PRO A 428 7.32 -5.59 -14.21
C PRO A 428 7.10 -6.23 -15.60
N PRO A 429 5.85 -6.56 -15.98
CA PRO A 429 5.56 -7.04 -17.33
C PRO A 429 5.74 -5.92 -18.37
N VAL A 430 6.05 -6.30 -19.62
CA VAL A 430 5.97 -5.37 -20.75
C VAL A 430 4.51 -4.99 -20.97
N LEU A 431 4.21 -3.71 -20.86
CA LEU A 431 2.85 -3.19 -21.05
C LEU A 431 2.50 -3.19 -22.53
N ALA A 432 1.23 -3.45 -22.84
CA ALA A 432 0.72 -3.25 -24.18
C ALA A 432 0.68 -1.74 -24.49
N ASP A 433 0.99 -1.38 -25.73
CA ASP A 433 0.88 -0.01 -26.21
C ASP A 433 -0.52 0.54 -25.88
N GLY A 434 -0.57 1.77 -25.37
CA GLY A 434 -1.84 2.44 -25.02
C GLY A 434 -2.53 1.92 -23.75
N TYR A 435 -1.95 0.99 -22.99
CA TYR A 435 -2.51 0.51 -21.72
C TYR A 435 -2.84 1.64 -20.75
N CYS A 436 -1.86 2.50 -20.44
CA CYS A 436 -2.04 3.61 -19.51
C CYS A 436 -3.08 4.62 -20.00
N LEU A 437 -3.09 4.93 -21.31
CA LEU A 437 -4.12 5.78 -21.91
C LEU A 437 -5.50 5.18 -21.74
N SER A 438 -5.65 3.87 -22.00
CA SER A 438 -6.92 3.15 -21.88
C SER A 438 -7.48 3.20 -20.46
N VAL A 439 -6.63 2.95 -19.45
CA VAL A 439 -7.03 3.03 -18.03
C VAL A 439 -7.34 4.48 -17.62
N ALA A 440 -6.57 5.46 -18.10
CA ALA A 440 -6.83 6.87 -17.81
C ALA A 440 -8.18 7.34 -18.37
N VAL A 441 -8.49 6.98 -19.62
CA VAL A 441 -9.80 7.26 -20.24
C VAL A 441 -10.91 6.54 -19.47
N ALA A 442 -10.74 5.26 -19.13
CA ALA A 442 -11.68 4.53 -18.29
C ALA A 442 -11.94 5.24 -16.96
N CYS A 443 -10.88 5.78 -16.33
CA CYS A 443 -10.95 6.50 -15.07
C CYS A 443 -11.76 7.79 -15.20
N VAL A 444 -11.53 8.60 -16.25
CA VAL A 444 -12.30 9.82 -16.50
C VAL A 444 -13.79 9.50 -16.71
N THR A 445 -14.09 8.51 -17.56
CA THR A 445 -15.48 8.06 -17.79
C THR A 445 -16.12 7.60 -16.48
N ARG A 446 -15.38 6.85 -15.66
CA ARG A 446 -15.90 6.33 -14.39
C ARG A 446 -16.15 7.43 -13.36
N ILE A 447 -15.30 8.46 -13.30
CA ILE A 447 -15.55 9.64 -12.47
C ILE A 447 -16.86 10.31 -12.89
N VAL A 448 -17.11 10.50 -14.19
CA VAL A 448 -18.35 11.11 -14.69
C VAL A 448 -19.58 10.27 -14.30
N GLN A 449 -19.52 8.94 -14.44
CA GLN A 449 -20.59 8.03 -14.00
C GLN A 449 -20.84 8.12 -12.48
N SER A 450 -19.78 8.19 -11.68
CA SER A 450 -19.92 8.34 -10.22
C SER A 450 -20.51 9.70 -9.85
N LEU A 451 -20.15 10.77 -10.57
CA LEU A 451 -20.75 12.10 -10.39
C LEU A 451 -22.25 12.11 -10.75
N GLU A 452 -22.66 11.38 -11.79
CA GLU A 452 -24.07 11.23 -12.15
C GLU A 452 -24.88 10.57 -11.02
N ILE A 453 -24.36 9.50 -10.42
CA ILE A 453 -24.98 8.83 -9.27
C ILE A 453 -25.16 9.81 -8.10
N ILE A 454 -24.09 10.54 -7.75
CA ILE A 454 -24.10 11.51 -6.64
C ILE A 454 -25.11 12.64 -6.92
N ALA A 455 -25.17 13.14 -8.16
CA ALA A 455 -26.11 14.18 -8.56
C ALA A 455 -27.56 13.70 -8.49
N HIS A 456 -27.84 12.46 -8.91
CA HIS A 456 -29.16 11.86 -8.83
C HIS A 456 -29.63 11.67 -7.37
N GLU A 457 -28.74 11.21 -6.49
CA GLU A 457 -29.01 11.09 -5.05
C GLU A 457 -29.27 12.47 -4.41
N ALA A 458 -28.48 13.48 -4.75
CA ALA A 458 -28.67 14.86 -4.29
C ALA A 458 -30.04 15.42 -4.70
N ASN A 459 -30.46 15.17 -5.94
CA ASN A 459 -31.77 15.61 -6.45
C ASN A 459 -32.93 14.87 -5.76
N SER A 460 -32.78 13.57 -5.52
CA SER A 460 -33.78 12.76 -4.80
C SER A 460 -33.97 13.24 -3.35
N ALA A 461 -32.89 13.65 -2.69
CA ALA A 461 -32.95 14.21 -1.35
C ALA A 461 -33.68 15.58 -1.32
N ARG A 462 -33.48 16.43 -2.35
CA ARG A 462 -34.17 17.72 -2.48
C ARG A 462 -35.69 17.55 -2.61
N THR A 463 -36.14 16.59 -3.43
CA THR A 463 -37.57 16.32 -3.63
C THR A 463 -38.22 15.75 -2.37
N ALA A 464 -37.54 14.87 -1.63
CA ALA A 464 -38.07 14.30 -0.38
C ALA A 464 -38.25 15.35 0.74
N THR A 465 -37.39 16.37 0.79
CA THR A 465 -37.55 17.48 1.74
C THR A 465 -38.66 18.46 1.38
N ALA A 466 -39.10 18.48 0.11
CA ALA A 466 -40.17 19.37 -0.36
C ALA A 466 -41.59 18.83 -0.07
N ASP A 467 -41.75 17.51 0.06
CA ASP A 467 -43.03 16.85 0.38
C ASP A 467 -43.26 16.61 1.90
N GLY A 468 -42.34 17.05 2.76
CA GLY A 468 -42.45 16.96 4.21
C GLY A 468 -43.25 18.11 4.84
N ASN A 469 -44.26 17.78 5.65
CA ASN A 469 -45.14 18.70 6.39
C ASN A 469 -44.41 19.94 6.97
N PRO A 470 -44.88 21.19 6.73
CA PRO A 470 -44.14 22.42 7.05
C PRO A 470 -43.99 22.78 8.56
N ASP A 471 -44.45 21.94 9.49
CA ASP A 471 -44.56 22.27 10.93
C ASP A 471 -43.41 21.77 11.82
N LYS A 472 -42.26 21.36 11.28
CA LYS A 472 -41.05 21.15 12.11
C LYS A 472 -40.14 22.37 12.07
N GLN A 473 -40.37 23.24 13.04
CA GLN A 473 -39.53 24.38 13.38
C GLN A 473 -38.08 23.93 13.60
N PRO A 474 -37.07 24.51 12.91
CA PRO A 474 -35.68 24.15 13.12
C PRO A 474 -35.23 24.65 14.51
N THR A 475 -34.83 23.73 15.38
CA THR A 475 -34.08 24.06 16.60
C THR A 475 -32.72 24.66 16.21
N PRO A 476 -32.26 25.72 16.90
CA PRO A 476 -30.96 26.31 16.65
C PRO A 476 -29.89 25.43 17.31
N GLU A 477 -29.41 24.41 16.60
CA GLU A 477 -28.23 23.66 17.01
C GLU A 477 -26.96 24.27 16.38
N ASP A 478 -25.90 24.29 17.18
CA ASP A 478 -24.65 25.03 17.02
C ASP A 478 -24.04 24.98 15.61
N LYS A 479 -23.77 26.17 15.06
CA LYS A 479 -23.00 26.37 13.83
C LYS A 479 -21.51 26.21 14.12
N THR A 480 -21.00 24.99 14.15
CA THR A 480 -19.57 24.78 13.83
C THR A 480 -19.23 23.42 13.21
N ASP A 481 -20.06 22.37 13.35
CA ASP A 481 -19.73 21.03 12.84
C ASP A 481 -20.92 20.28 12.19
N ALA A 482 -21.80 20.97 11.46
CA ALA A 482 -22.82 20.29 10.67
C ALA A 482 -22.22 19.74 9.36
N GLU A 483 -22.33 18.43 9.11
CA GLU A 483 -21.94 17.83 7.83
C GLU A 483 -22.63 18.54 6.66
N PRO A 484 -21.91 18.82 5.55
CA PRO A 484 -22.47 19.56 4.43
C PRO A 484 -23.63 18.78 3.79
N LYS A 485 -24.67 19.50 3.36
CA LYS A 485 -25.85 18.87 2.75
C LYS A 485 -25.42 18.11 1.48
N PRO A 486 -25.96 16.90 1.22
CA PRO A 486 -25.62 16.12 0.02
C PRO A 486 -25.67 16.90 -1.29
N SER A 487 -26.60 17.85 -1.40
CA SER A 487 -26.76 18.66 -2.60
C SER A 487 -25.68 19.73 -2.80
N GLU A 488 -25.13 20.26 -1.71
CA GLU A 488 -24.02 21.22 -1.76
C GLU A 488 -22.73 20.51 -2.21
N VAL A 489 -22.52 19.29 -1.71
CA VAL A 489 -21.40 18.43 -2.12
C VAL A 489 -21.49 18.11 -3.61
N GLY A 490 -22.68 17.75 -4.12
CA GLY A 490 -22.89 17.47 -5.54
C GLY A 490 -22.58 18.67 -6.45
N GLU A 491 -23.07 19.87 -6.08
CA GLU A 491 -22.79 21.10 -6.84
C GLU A 491 -21.30 21.43 -6.86
N GLN A 492 -20.63 21.31 -5.71
CA GLN A 492 -19.19 21.55 -5.61
C GLN A 492 -18.39 20.54 -6.43
N LEU A 493 -18.72 19.26 -6.38
CA LEU A 493 -18.06 18.22 -7.18
C LEU A 493 -18.15 18.50 -8.69
N VAL A 494 -19.32 18.91 -9.18
CA VAL A 494 -19.50 19.29 -10.59
C VAL A 494 -18.68 20.53 -10.93
N ALA A 495 -18.69 21.56 -10.07
CA ALA A 495 -17.93 22.78 -10.29
C ALA A 495 -16.41 22.54 -10.38
N LEU A 496 -15.87 21.63 -9.55
CA LEU A 496 -14.45 21.30 -9.53
C LEU A 496 -14.01 20.41 -10.70
N SER A 497 -14.91 19.56 -11.21
CA SER A 497 -14.60 18.53 -12.20
C SER A 497 -14.88 18.93 -13.65
N TRP A 498 -15.86 19.80 -13.89
CA TRP A 498 -16.41 20.06 -15.23
C TRP A 498 -15.35 20.41 -16.28
N CYS A 499 -14.46 21.37 -15.98
CA CYS A 499 -13.44 21.81 -16.95
C CYS A 499 -12.44 20.70 -17.30
N GLY A 500 -12.02 19.92 -16.30
CA GLY A 500 -11.07 18.83 -16.49
C GLY A 500 -11.69 17.67 -17.26
N CYS A 501 -12.90 17.25 -16.89
CA CYS A 501 -13.63 16.19 -17.61
C CYS A 501 -13.95 16.62 -19.05
N LEU A 502 -14.43 17.84 -19.26
CA LEU A 502 -14.77 18.36 -20.59
C LEU A 502 -13.53 18.42 -21.50
N SER A 503 -12.38 18.88 -20.99
CA SER A 503 -11.16 18.97 -21.79
C SER A 503 -10.62 17.59 -22.21
N ALA A 504 -10.75 16.57 -21.36
CA ALA A 504 -10.38 15.20 -21.73
C ALA A 504 -11.40 14.58 -22.71
N LEU A 505 -12.69 14.69 -22.41
CA LEU A 505 -13.76 14.08 -23.21
C LEU A 505 -13.94 14.76 -24.57
N ALA A 506 -13.75 16.08 -24.69
CA ALA A 506 -13.83 16.78 -25.96
C ALA A 506 -12.83 16.24 -26.98
N LEU A 507 -11.59 15.97 -26.55
CA LEU A 507 -10.57 15.35 -27.41
C LEU A 507 -10.94 13.93 -27.82
N LEU A 508 -11.54 13.18 -26.90
CA LEU A 508 -12.02 11.83 -27.17
C LEU A 508 -13.23 11.80 -28.11
N LEU A 509 -14.06 12.85 -28.12
CA LEU A 509 -15.17 13.02 -29.07
C LEU A 509 -14.70 13.50 -30.46
N GLU A 510 -13.65 14.33 -30.51
CA GLU A 510 -13.00 14.71 -31.77
C GLU A 510 -12.25 13.54 -32.42
N ALA A 511 -11.79 12.60 -31.61
CA ALA A 511 -11.14 11.40 -32.07
C ALA A 511 -12.14 10.43 -32.74
N ARG A 512 -11.72 9.82 -33.85
CA ARG A 512 -12.52 8.78 -34.52
C ARG A 512 -12.22 7.41 -33.91
N TYR A 513 -13.24 6.74 -33.41
CA TYR A 513 -13.13 5.35 -32.95
C TYR A 513 -13.20 4.38 -34.12
N VAL A 514 -12.28 3.43 -34.15
CA VAL A 514 -12.26 2.32 -35.11
C VAL A 514 -12.30 1.02 -34.32
N GLY A 515 -13.42 0.29 -34.37
CA GLY A 515 -13.65 -0.98 -33.64
C GLY A 515 -14.83 -0.94 -32.65
N ASN A 516 -14.96 -1.96 -31.80
CA ASN A 516 -16.05 -2.15 -30.81
C ASN A 516 -15.97 -1.20 -29.59
N VAL A 517 -15.58 0.06 -29.78
CA VAL A 517 -15.28 1.01 -28.69
C VAL A 517 -16.52 1.76 -28.19
N LEU A 518 -17.65 1.66 -28.90
CA LEU A 518 -18.92 2.29 -28.51
C LEU A 518 -19.46 1.85 -27.14
N TYR A 519 -18.99 0.73 -26.57
CA TYR A 519 -19.35 0.28 -25.22
C TYR A 519 -18.54 0.92 -24.08
N PHE A 520 -17.48 1.68 -24.39
CA PHE A 520 -16.53 2.16 -23.39
C PHE A 520 -16.70 3.65 -23.03
N VAL A 521 -17.43 4.40 -23.86
CA VAL A 521 -17.60 5.87 -23.75
C VAL A 521 -19.08 6.28 -23.67
N CYS A 522 -19.99 5.48 -24.22
CA CYS A 522 -21.43 5.57 -23.97
C CYS A 522 -21.80 4.62 -22.84
#